data_AF-A0A7C1HY74-F1
#
_entry.id   AF-A0A7C1HY74-F1
#
_cell.length_a   1.000
_cell.length_b   1.000
_cell.length_c   1.000
_cell.angle_alpha   90.00
_cell.angle_beta   90.00
_cell.angle_gamma   90.00
#
_symmetry.space_group_name_H-M   'P 1'
#
loop_
_entity.id
_entity.type
_entity.pdbx_description
1 polymer ?
#
loop_
_entity_poly.entity_id
_entity_poly.type
_entity_poly.pdbx_seq_one_letter_code
_entity_poly.pdbx_strand_id
1 'polypeptide(L)' 'MRKHVLILCAAFVFAGIMCGTALGAGFALYDFSARGNALGGAMVGRADDPSAIAFNPAGITQIPGSSYMTGLAFIMP' A
#
# COMPACT_ATOMS: atom_id res chain seq x y z
N MET A 1 -10.49 -12.97 -43.94
CA MET A 1 -11.17 -12.53 -42.69
C MET A 1 -10.68 -13.31 -41.46
N ARG A 2 -10.81 -14.65 -41.42
CA ARG A 2 -10.39 -15.49 -40.26
C ARG A 2 -8.94 -15.27 -39.76
N LYS A 3 -7.97 -15.11 -40.67
CA LYS A 3 -6.56 -14.86 -40.33
C LYS A 3 -6.29 -13.52 -39.62
N HIS A 4 -7.03 -12.47 -39.98
CA HIS A 4 -6.86 -11.15 -39.36
C HIS A 4 -7.44 -11.13 -37.95
N VAL A 5 -8.56 -11.83 -37.73
CA VAL A 5 -9.14 -12.02 -36.41
C VAL A 5 -8.15 -12.75 -35.49
N LEU A 6 -7.51 -13.82 -35.98
CA LEU A 6 -6.51 -14.56 -35.19
C LEU A 6 -5.29 -13.70 -34.84
N ILE A 7 -4.80 -12.88 -35.78
CA ILE A 7 -3.67 -11.96 -35.52
C ILE A 7 -4.06 -10.91 -34.47
N LEU A 8 -5.25 -10.34 -34.55
CA LEU A 8 -5.73 -9.36 -33.56
C LEU A 8 -5.92 -9.99 -32.17
N CYS A 9 -6.46 -11.21 -32.10
CA CYS A 9 -6.58 -11.93 -30.84
C CYS A 9 -5.19 -12.22 -30.24
N ALA A 10 -4.23 -12.68 -31.05
CA ALA A 10 -2.86 -12.92 -30.59
C ALA A 10 -2.19 -11.63 -30.11
N ALA A 11 -2.36 -10.52 -30.84
CA ALA A 11 -1.83 -9.22 -30.45
C ALA A 11 -2.45 -8.70 -29.14
N PHE A 12 -3.76 -8.91 -28.94
CA PHE A 12 -4.45 -8.50 -27.71
C PHE A 12 -3.98 -9.31 -26.50
N VAL A 13 -3.85 -10.63 -26.64
CA VAL A 13 -3.31 -11.50 -25.59
C VAL A 13 -1.87 -11.12 -25.28
N PHE A 14 -1.05 -10.88 -26.31
CA PHE A 14 0.33 -10.45 -26.13
C PHE A 14 0.42 -9.10 -25.41
N ALA A 15 -0.41 -8.12 -25.79
CA ALA A 15 -0.48 -6.83 -25.11
C ALA A 15 -0.93 -6.96 -23.64
N GLY A 16 -1.87 -7.85 -23.34
CA GLY A 16 -2.31 -8.14 -21.97
C GLY A 16 -1.19 -8.75 -21.12
N ILE A 17 -0.40 -9.66 -21.69
CA ILE A 17 0.75 -10.27 -21.00
C ILE A 17 1.88 -9.24 -20.77
N MET A 18 2.08 -8.34 -21.74
CA MET A 18 3.13 -7.31 -21.68
C MET A 18 2.70 -6.05 -20.92
N CYS A 19 1.46 -5.99 -20.42
CA CYS A 19 0.99 -4.89 -19.61
C CYS A 19 1.65 -4.95 -18.22
N GLY A 20 2.54 -3.99 -17.95
CA GLY A 20 3.20 -3.84 -16.64
C GLY A 20 2.29 -3.22 -15.58
N THR A 21 2.77 -3.17 -14.33
CA THR A 21 2.07 -2.50 -13.24
C THR A 21 2.37 -0.99 -13.24
N ALA A 22 1.33 -0.17 -13.19
CA ALA A 22 1.46 1.26 -12.94
C ALA A 22 1.33 1.50 -11.43
N LEU A 23 2.46 1.51 -10.71
CA LEU A 23 2.48 1.79 -9.27
C LEU A 23 2.41 3.30 -9.02
N GLY A 24 1.42 3.74 -8.25
CA GLY A 24 1.12 5.16 -8.00
C GLY A 24 1.56 5.66 -6.63
N ALA A 25 2.73 5.28 -6.14
CA ALA A 25 3.18 5.71 -4.81
C ALA A 25 3.53 7.21 -4.74
N GLY A 26 3.92 7.85 -5.85
CA GLY A 26 4.08 9.30 -6.03
C GLY A 26 4.51 10.12 -4.81
N PHE A 27 3.52 10.54 -4.02
CA PHE A 27 3.66 11.41 -2.84
C PHE A 27 3.06 10.78 -1.56
N ALA A 28 2.86 9.47 -1.55
CA ALA A 28 2.32 8.74 -0.41
C ALA A 28 3.33 8.76 0.75
N LEU A 29 2.90 9.31 1.88
CA LEU A 29 3.65 9.38 3.12
C LEU A 29 3.11 8.32 4.08
N TYR A 30 4.01 7.52 4.64
CA TYR A 30 3.68 6.45 5.59
C TYR A 30 4.17 6.78 7.01
N ASP A 31 4.44 8.07 7.26
CA ASP A 31 4.99 8.60 8.51
C ASP A 31 3.94 8.78 9.63
N PHE A 32 3.12 7.75 9.85
CA PHE A 32 2.03 7.79 10.83
C PHE A 32 2.51 7.73 12.28
N SER A 33 3.73 7.24 12.54
CA SER A 33 4.37 7.26 13.86
C SER A 33 5.88 7.10 13.78
N ALA A 34 6.59 7.58 14.81
CA ALA A 34 8.03 7.38 14.94
C ALA A 34 8.42 5.88 14.98
N ARG A 35 7.59 5.04 15.60
CA ARG A 35 7.79 3.58 15.62
C ARG A 35 7.61 2.98 14.23
N GLY A 36 6.51 3.31 13.54
CA GLY A 36 6.26 2.84 12.18
C GLY A 36 7.42 3.17 11.25
N ASN A 37 7.98 4.37 11.39
CA ASN A 37 9.16 4.81 10.63
C ASN A 37 10.41 4.02 10.98
N ALA A 38 10.70 3.85 12.27
CA ALA A 38 11.85 3.07 12.73
C ALA A 38 11.79 1.60 12.26
N LEU A 39 10.60 1.07 12.02
CA LEU A 39 10.35 -0.28 11.51
C LEU A 39 10.21 -0.36 9.98
N GLY A 40 10.40 0.75 9.26
CA GLY A 40 10.22 0.78 7.81
C GLY A 40 8.79 0.43 7.35
N GLY A 41 7.78 0.77 8.15
CA GLY A 41 6.37 0.48 7.86
C GLY A 41 5.90 -0.93 8.22
N ALA A 42 6.71 -1.74 8.92
CA ALA A 42 6.39 -3.12 9.29
C ALA A 42 5.38 -3.23 10.46
N MET A 43 4.21 -2.60 10.34
CA MET A 43 3.18 -2.51 11.39
C MET A 43 1.97 -3.43 11.16
N VAL A 44 1.81 -4.02 9.97
CA VAL A 44 0.59 -4.76 9.56
C VAL A 44 0.17 -5.86 10.56
N GLY A 45 1.13 -6.53 11.21
CA GLY A 45 0.91 -7.63 12.16
C GLY A 45 0.92 -7.25 13.63
N ARG A 46 1.11 -5.96 13.98
CA ARG A 46 1.21 -5.49 15.37
C ARG A 46 0.41 -4.20 15.55
N ALA A 47 -0.76 -4.32 16.17
CA ALA A 47 -1.60 -3.18 16.53
C ALA A 47 -1.61 -2.93 18.04
N ASP A 48 -0.45 -2.53 18.59
CA ASP A 48 -0.28 -2.16 19.99
C ASP A 48 -0.35 -0.64 20.25
N ASP A 49 -0.44 0.18 19.20
CA ASP A 49 -0.67 1.62 19.28
C ASP A 49 -1.64 2.14 18.18
N PRO A 50 -2.25 3.33 18.36
CA PRO A 50 -3.26 3.86 17.43
C PRO A 50 -2.79 4.02 15.99
N SER A 51 -1.49 4.24 15.76
CA SER A 51 -0.95 4.46 14.42
C SER A 51 -1.00 3.21 13.54
N ALA A 52 -1.04 2.01 14.16
CA ALA A 52 -1.11 0.75 13.43
C ALA A 52 -2.39 0.60 12.57
N ILE A 53 -3.46 1.32 12.91
CA ILE A 53 -4.72 1.34 12.13
C ILE A 53 -4.48 1.89 10.72
N ALA A 54 -3.52 2.79 10.53
CA ALA A 54 -3.15 3.32 9.21
C ALA A 54 -2.55 2.24 8.29
N PHE A 55 -2.00 1.16 8.86
CA PHE A 55 -1.42 0.02 8.13
C PHE A 55 -2.37 -1.18 8.07
N ASN A 56 -3.15 -1.42 9.13
CA ASN A 56 -4.13 -2.50 9.20
C ASN A 56 -5.32 -2.13 10.08
N PRO A 57 -6.46 -1.69 9.49
CA PRO A 57 -7.66 -1.35 10.24
C PRO A 57 -8.26 -2.50 11.07
N ALA A 58 -8.03 -3.76 10.69
CA ALA A 58 -8.51 -4.92 11.45
C ALA A 58 -7.84 -5.02 12.84
N GLY A 59 -6.67 -4.40 13.00
CA GLY A 59 -5.94 -4.30 14.26
C GLY A 59 -6.66 -3.50 15.36
N ILE A 60 -7.72 -2.76 15.05
CA ILE A 60 -8.48 -1.97 16.04
C ILE A 60 -8.97 -2.80 17.23
N THR A 61 -9.21 -4.09 17.03
CA THR A 61 -9.62 -5.03 18.08
C THR A 61 -8.55 -5.34 19.12
N GLN A 62 -7.28 -5.04 18.81
CA GLN A 62 -6.12 -5.24 19.70
C GLN A 62 -5.81 -4.00 20.53
N ILE A 63 -6.38 -2.84 20.18
CA ILE A 63 -6.15 -1.56 20.84
C ILE A 63 -7.21 -1.37 21.94
N PRO A 64 -6.84 -1.32 23.23
CA PRO A 64 -7.81 -1.25 24.31
C PRO A 64 -8.49 0.11 24.41
N GLY A 65 -9.83 0.09 24.49
CA GLY A 65 -10.64 1.28 24.74
C GLY A 65 -10.47 2.39 23.69
N SER A 66 -10.72 3.63 24.11
CA SER A 66 -10.47 4.80 23.27
C SER A 66 -9.04 5.26 23.45
N SER A 67 -8.31 5.40 22.35
CA SER A 67 -6.90 5.79 22.35
C SER A 67 -6.64 6.87 21.31
N TYR A 68 -5.63 7.68 21.57
CA TYR A 68 -5.23 8.80 20.73
C TYR A 68 -3.70 8.89 20.69
N MET A 69 -3.16 9.23 19.52
CA MET A 69 -1.73 9.41 19.32
C MET A 69 -1.49 10.62 18.41
N THR A 70 -0.42 11.35 18.69
CA THR A 70 0.04 12.49 17.90
C THR A 70 1.57 12.50 17.85
N GLY A 71 2.16 13.14 16.84
CA GLY A 71 3.59 13.17 16.63
C GLY A 71 4.00 14.08 15.47
N LEU A 72 5.30 14.15 15.23
CA LEU A 72 5.91 14.92 14.15
C LEU A 72 6.94 14.03 13.42
N ALA A 73 7.07 14.23 12.12
CA ALA A 73 8.11 13.65 11.29
C ALA A 73 8.83 14.76 10.53
N PHE A 74 10.17 14.69 10.47
CA PHE A 74 11.00 15.59 9.69
C PHE A 74 11.48 14.84 8.44
N ILE A 75 11.18 15.40 7.27
CA ILE A 75 11.54 14.81 5.98
C ILE A 75 12.50 15.77 5.30
N MET A 76 13.67 15.27 4.94
CA MET A 76 14.65 15.98 4.12
C MET A 76 14.59 15.38 2.71
N PRO A 77 13.92 16.06 1.75
CA PRO A 77 13.77 15.57 0.38
C PRO A 77 15.05 15.69 -0.45
#